data_AF-A0A229TAY5-F1
#
_entry.id   AF-A0A229TAY5-F1
#
_cell.length_a   1.000
_cell.length_b   1.000
_cell.length_c   1.000
_cell.angle_alpha   90.00
_cell.angle_beta   90.00
_cell.angle_gamma   90.00
#
_symmetry.space_group_name_H-M   'P 1'
#
loop_
_entity.id
_entity.type
_entity.pdbx_description
1 polymer ?
#
loop_
_entity_poly.entity_id
_entity_poly.type
_entity_poly.pdbx_seq_one_letter_code
_entity_poly.pdbx_strand_id
1 'polypeptide(L)'
;MNRLMIFLDAIRDHLDSYQLPPAASVDVNAWSSPITVQLDVDGLAAVARALLVWSQTLEDISARLWRLVDGKWVHISITGRTPCGIPVLVFGVVRFEPSTFPDLPAGAKQDMPVYLLRGWSTPGEVAA
;
A
#
# COMPACT_ATOMS: atom_id res chain seq x y z
N MET A 1 -6.65 17.90 -23.06
CA MET A 1 -6.99 16.51 -22.65
C MET A 1 -7.26 16.51 -21.16
N ASN A 2 -8.36 15.90 -20.71
CA ASN A 2 -8.74 15.90 -19.29
C ASN A 2 -7.86 14.92 -18.50
N ARG A 3 -6.97 15.43 -17.64
CA ARG A 3 -6.03 14.58 -16.85
C ARG A 3 -6.74 13.55 -15.99
N LEU A 4 -7.93 13.87 -15.47
CA LEU A 4 -8.70 12.95 -14.66
C LEU A 4 -9.10 11.70 -15.44
N MET A 5 -9.52 11.86 -16.70
CA MET A 5 -9.89 10.73 -17.55
C MET A 5 -8.68 9.83 -17.85
N ILE A 6 -7.52 10.43 -18.10
CA ILE A 6 -6.27 9.68 -18.31
C ILE A 6 -5.95 8.81 -17.09
N PHE A 7 -6.10 9.33 -15.87
CA PHE A 7 -5.81 8.57 -14.65
C PHE A 7 -6.85 7.49 -14.37
N LEU A 8 -8.13 7.73 -14.68
CA LEU A 8 -9.18 6.72 -14.60
C LEU A 8 -8.94 5.58 -15.60
N ASP A 9 -8.59 5.90 -16.84
CA ASP A 9 -8.24 4.91 -17.86
C ASP A 9 -7.00 4.11 -17.43
N ALA A 10 -5.97 4.79 -16.91
CA ALA A 10 -4.76 4.12 -16.43
C ALA A 10 -5.01 3.14 -15.28
N ILE A 11 -5.82 3.51 -14.26
CA ILE A 11 -6.11 2.58 -13.17
C ILE A 11 -7.03 1.45 -13.63
N ARG A 12 -7.98 1.72 -14.52
CA ARG A 12 -8.83 0.70 -15.12
C ARG A 12 -8.00 -0.34 -15.88
N ASP A 13 -7.16 0.12 -16.81
CA ASP A 13 -6.32 -0.77 -17.61
C ASP A 13 -5.37 -1.59 -16.74
N HIS A 14 -4.84 -1.00 -15.66
CA HIS A 14 -3.98 -1.70 -14.69
C HIS A 14 -4.74 -2.79 -13.93
N LEU A 15 -5.95 -2.49 -13.46
CA LEU A 15 -6.82 -3.47 -12.79
C LEU A 15 -7.28 -4.59 -13.73
N ASP A 16 -7.50 -4.30 -15.02
CA ASP A 16 -7.88 -5.29 -16.04
C ASP A 16 -6.68 -6.16 -16.47
N SER A 17 -5.45 -5.64 -16.41
CA SER A 17 -4.23 -6.32 -16.89
C SER A 17 -3.61 -7.28 -15.87
N TYR A 18 -3.88 -7.09 -14.57
CA TYR A 18 -3.22 -7.83 -13.49
C TYR A 18 -4.24 -8.43 -12.51
N GLN A 19 -3.94 -9.64 -12.01
CA GLN A 19 -4.69 -10.22 -10.90
C GLN A 19 -4.25 -9.57 -9.58
N LEU A 20 -4.90 -8.45 -9.25
CA LEU A 20 -4.59 -7.68 -8.05
C LEU A 20 -5.51 -8.07 -6.88
N PRO A 21 -5.02 -7.97 -5.63
CA PRO A 21 -5.86 -8.11 -4.44
C PRO A 21 -7.03 -7.12 -4.45
N PRO A 22 -8.16 -7.45 -3.79
CA PRO A 22 -9.33 -6.59 -3.79
C PRO A 22 -9.04 -5.21 -3.18
N ALA A 23 -9.65 -4.19 -3.76
CA ALA A 23 -9.58 -2.81 -3.29
C ALA A 23 -10.90 -2.42 -2.61
N ALA A 24 -10.80 -1.83 -1.42
CA ALA A 24 -11.96 -1.30 -0.69
C ALA A 24 -12.36 0.07 -1.26
N SER A 25 -11.38 0.85 -1.70
CA SER A 25 -11.62 2.13 -2.35
C SER A 25 -10.49 2.49 -3.32
N VAL A 26 -10.84 3.28 -4.34
CA VAL A 26 -9.89 3.89 -5.28
C VAL A 26 -10.24 5.37 -5.37
N ASP A 27 -9.33 6.23 -4.94
CA ASP A 27 -9.42 7.69 -5.12
C ASP A 27 -8.58 8.10 -6.34
N VAL A 28 -9.20 8.89 -7.21
CA VAL A 28 -8.53 9.46 -8.39
C VAL A 28 -8.71 10.97 -8.41
N ASN A 29 -7.60 11.69 -8.46
CA ASN A 29 -7.59 13.15 -8.40
C ASN A 29 -6.54 13.74 -9.37
N ALA A 30 -6.61 15.07 -9.58
CA ALA A 30 -5.75 15.77 -10.53
C ALA A 30 -4.40 16.26 -9.93
N TRP A 31 -4.04 15.81 -8.72
CA TRP A 31 -2.89 16.31 -7.97
C TRP A 31 -1.68 15.37 -8.06
N SER A 32 -0.66 15.59 -7.22
CA SER A 32 0.64 14.93 -7.28
C SER A 32 0.64 13.44 -6.95
N SER A 33 -0.39 12.92 -6.27
CA SER A 33 -0.65 11.49 -6.08
C SER A 33 -2.01 11.18 -6.70
N PRO A 34 -2.06 11.00 -8.02
CA PRO A 34 -3.30 11.06 -8.78
C PRO A 34 -4.17 9.82 -8.59
N ILE A 35 -3.60 8.70 -8.14
CA ILE A 35 -4.32 7.46 -7.85
C ILE A 35 -3.90 6.96 -6.47
N THR A 36 -4.88 6.71 -5.62
CA THR A 36 -4.70 6.09 -4.30
C THR A 36 -5.64 4.90 -4.17
N VAL A 37 -5.11 3.74 -3.78
CA VAL A 37 -5.85 2.49 -3.63
C VAL A 37 -5.78 2.03 -2.17
N GLN A 38 -6.94 1.84 -1.54
CA GLN A 38 -7.04 1.17 -0.25
C GLN A 38 -7.35 -0.30 -0.47
N LEU A 39 -6.57 -1.17 0.15
CA LEU A 39 -6.79 -2.62 0.09
C LEU A 39 -8.00 -3.05 0.94
N ASP A 40 -8.76 -4.02 0.45
CA ASP A 40 -9.86 -4.70 1.16
C ASP A 40 -9.36 -5.99 1.82
N VAL A 41 -8.37 -5.86 2.68
CA VAL A 41 -7.81 -6.99 3.44
C VAL A 41 -7.44 -6.54 4.84
N ASP A 42 -7.62 -7.44 5.81
CA ASP A 42 -7.35 -7.19 7.21
C ASP A 42 -6.17 -8.01 7.74
N GLY A 43 -5.42 -7.39 8.65
CA GLY A 43 -4.28 -8.02 9.33
C GLY A 43 -2.96 -7.87 8.57
N LEU A 44 -1.87 -7.87 9.33
CA LEU A 44 -0.53 -7.56 8.82
C LEU A 44 -0.09 -8.46 7.67
N ALA A 45 -0.28 -9.78 7.80
CA ALA A 45 0.15 -10.72 6.78
C ALA A 45 -0.62 -10.58 5.47
N ALA A 46 -1.93 -10.34 5.54
CA ALA A 46 -2.76 -10.13 4.35
C ALA A 46 -2.41 -8.80 3.67
N VAL A 47 -2.27 -7.71 4.44
CA VAL A 47 -1.84 -6.41 3.92
C VAL A 47 -0.46 -6.50 3.28
N ALA A 48 0.52 -7.12 3.95
CA ALA A 48 1.88 -7.24 3.42
C ALA A 48 1.93 -8.08 2.13
N ARG A 49 1.17 -9.20 2.08
CA ARG A 49 1.06 -10.02 0.86
C ARG A 49 0.41 -9.24 -0.28
N ALA A 50 -0.68 -8.51 0.00
CA ALA A 50 -1.37 -7.73 -1.01
C ALA A 50 -0.46 -6.61 -1.57
N LEU A 51 0.25 -5.89 -0.70
CA LEU A 51 1.23 -4.88 -1.12
C LEU A 51 2.37 -5.49 -1.93
N LEU A 52 2.83 -6.70 -1.62
CA LEU A 52 3.83 -7.39 -2.45
C LEU A 52 3.32 -7.71 -3.85
N VAL A 53 2.08 -8.18 -3.98
CA VAL A 53 1.47 -8.44 -5.31
C VAL A 53 1.40 -7.13 -6.10
N TRP A 54 0.92 -6.04 -5.50
CA TRP A 54 0.93 -4.73 -6.15
C TRP A 54 2.34 -4.29 -6.56
N SER A 55 3.33 -4.47 -5.69
CA SER A 55 4.73 -4.11 -5.99
C SER A 55 5.34 -4.91 -7.15
N GLN A 56 4.77 -6.03 -7.56
CA GLN A 56 5.26 -6.76 -8.74
C GLN A 56 4.74 -6.19 -10.06
N THR A 57 3.75 -5.29 -10.00
CA THR A 57 3.09 -4.69 -11.17
C THR A 57 3.49 -3.23 -11.40
N LEU A 58 4.25 -2.65 -10.47
CA LEU A 58 4.61 -1.23 -10.49
C LEU A 58 6.12 -1.06 -10.75
N GLU A 59 6.47 0.13 -11.22
CA GLU A 59 7.85 0.61 -11.39
C GLU A 59 8.21 1.63 -10.29
N ASP A 60 9.51 1.87 -10.06
CA ASP A 60 10.03 2.88 -9.11
C ASP A 60 9.46 2.79 -7.68
N ILE A 61 9.42 1.57 -7.13
CA ILE A 61 8.70 1.30 -5.88
C ILE A 61 9.45 1.82 -4.66
N SER A 62 8.70 2.48 -3.77
CA SER A 62 9.12 2.75 -2.39
C SER A 62 8.03 2.34 -1.40
N ALA A 63 8.42 2.02 -0.16
CA ALA A 63 7.47 1.64 0.89
C ALA A 63 7.63 2.54 2.12
N ARG A 64 6.52 2.75 2.83
CA ARG A 64 6.45 3.63 4.00
C ARG A 64 5.48 3.11 5.04
N LEU A 65 5.83 3.38 6.29
CA LEU A 65 5.00 3.24 7.48
C LEU A 65 4.58 4.60 7.99
N TRP A 66 3.36 4.70 8.51
CA TRP A 66 2.90 5.87 9.23
C TRP A 66 2.01 5.43 10.39
N ARG A 67 2.48 5.64 11.62
CA ARG A 67 1.60 5.44 12.79
C ARG A 67 0.68 6.64 12.91
N LEU A 68 -0.62 6.40 12.88
CA LEU A 68 -1.62 7.46 12.97
C LEU A 68 -1.52 8.20 14.31
N VAL A 69 -2.03 9.44 14.34
CA VAL A 69 -1.93 10.33 15.52
C VAL A 69 -2.63 9.73 16.74
N ASP A 70 -3.69 8.95 16.55
CA ASP A 70 -4.36 8.21 17.63
C ASP A 70 -3.49 7.10 18.25
N GLY A 71 -2.37 6.77 17.61
CA GLY A 71 -1.38 5.80 18.03
C GLY A 71 -1.82 4.33 17.95
N LYS A 72 -3.05 4.04 17.49
CA LYS A 72 -3.65 2.70 17.50
C LYS A 72 -3.46 1.96 16.19
N TRP A 73 -3.27 2.69 15.11
CA TRP A 73 -3.20 2.15 13.75
C TRP A 73 -1.89 2.53 13.07
N VAL A 74 -1.44 1.64 12.20
CA VAL A 74 -0.31 1.85 11.30
C VAL A 74 -0.82 1.75 9.87
N HIS A 75 -0.63 2.82 9.13
CA HIS A 75 -0.82 2.86 7.69
C HIS A 75 0.46 2.35 7.02
N ILE A 76 0.33 1.29 6.24
CA ILE A 76 1.41 0.66 5.48
C ILE A 76 1.13 0.91 4.02
N SER A 77 2.08 1.52 3.31
CA SER A 77 1.88 1.90 1.91
C SER A 77 3.09 1.60 1.05
N ILE A 78 2.82 1.36 -0.22
CA ILE A 78 3.80 1.48 -1.29
C ILE A 78 3.41 2.62 -2.22
N THR A 79 4.41 3.25 -2.82
CA THR A 79 4.22 4.13 -3.97
C THR A 79 5.04 3.60 -5.13
N GLY A 80 4.55 3.79 -6.35
CA GLY A 80 5.23 3.41 -7.58
C GLY A 80 4.54 4.03 -8.77
N ARG A 81 4.84 3.54 -9.97
CA ARG A 81 4.22 3.95 -11.23
C ARG A 81 3.60 2.74 -11.93
N THR A 82 2.44 2.92 -12.55
CA THR A 82 1.91 1.94 -13.51
C THR A 82 2.87 1.82 -14.71
N PRO A 83 2.76 0.77 -15.55
CA PRO A 83 3.57 0.64 -16.77
C PRO A 83 3.42 1.81 -17.76
N CYS A 84 2.31 2.56 -17.70
CA CYS A 84 2.11 3.78 -18.49
C CYS A 84 2.66 5.05 -17.79
N GLY A 85 3.39 4.90 -16.68
CA GLY A 85 4.11 5.96 -15.97
C GLY A 85 3.28 6.76 -14.96
N ILE A 86 2.01 6.38 -14.70
CA ILE A 86 1.13 7.13 -13.79
C ILE A 86 1.43 6.75 -12.33
N PRO A 87 1.69 7.72 -11.44
CA PRO A 87 1.96 7.42 -10.04
C PRO A 87 0.73 6.83 -9.32
N VAL A 88 0.97 5.80 -8.53
CA VAL A 88 -0.04 5.11 -7.71
C VAL A 88 0.49 4.97 -6.29
N LEU A 89 -0.37 5.24 -5.31
CA LEU A 89 -0.17 4.88 -3.91
C LEU A 89 -1.12 3.73 -3.58
N VAL A 90 -0.62 2.65 -2.99
CA VAL A 90 -1.43 1.53 -2.50
C VAL A 90 -1.20 1.39 -1.02
N PHE A 91 -2.25 1.25 -0.23
CA PHE A 91 -2.13 1.14 1.22
C PHE A 91 -3.12 0.18 1.87
N GLY A 92 -2.72 -0.31 3.04
CA GLY A 92 -3.59 -0.96 4.01
C GLY A 92 -3.36 -0.36 5.39
N VAL A 93 -4.27 -0.65 6.32
CA VAL A 93 -4.18 -0.19 7.70
C VAL A 93 -4.24 -1.39 8.62
N VAL A 94 -3.33 -1.43 9.61
CA VAL A 94 -3.24 -2.51 10.58
C VAL A 94 -3.18 -1.94 11.99
N ARG A 95 -3.51 -2.77 12.97
CA ARG A 95 -3.37 -2.39 14.38
C ARG A 95 -1.88 -2.22 14.72
N PHE A 96 -1.56 -1.21 15.53
CA PHE A 96 -0.21 -1.03 16.05
C PHE A 96 0.09 -2.10 17.11
N GLU A 97 1.16 -2.86 16.87
CA GLU A 97 1.73 -3.83 17.80
C GLU A 97 3.20 -3.45 18.08
N PRO A 98 3.58 -3.13 19.34
CA PRO A 98 4.94 -2.68 19.67
C PRO A 98 6.04 -3.69 19.31
N SER A 99 5.72 -4.99 19.37
CA SER A 99 6.63 -6.08 18.99
C SER A 99 6.94 -6.10 17.50
N THR A 100 6.00 -5.66 16.66
CA THR A 100 6.12 -5.62 15.20
C THR A 100 6.69 -4.30 14.71
N PHE A 101 6.30 -3.19 15.35
CA PHE A 101 6.71 -1.83 14.99
C PHE A 101 7.51 -1.18 16.14
N PRO A 102 8.70 -1.71 16.46
CA PRO A 102 9.57 -1.06 17.42
C PRO A 102 9.92 0.35 16.92
N ASP A 103 9.99 1.30 17.84
CA ASP A 103 10.49 2.66 17.55
C ASP A 103 9.70 3.44 16.48
N LEU A 104 8.39 3.19 16.35
CA LEU A 104 7.48 4.00 15.52
C LEU A 104 6.56 4.88 16.41
N PRO A 105 6.94 6.14 16.71
CA PRO A 105 6.12 7.07 17.48
C PRO A 105 4.80 7.40 16.78
N ALA A 106 3.78 7.77 17.56
CA ALA A 106 2.52 8.24 16.99
C ALA A 106 2.74 9.51 16.14
N GLY A 107 2.12 9.55 14.96
CA GLY A 107 2.29 10.62 13.97
C GLY A 107 3.54 10.50 13.10
N ALA A 108 4.49 9.61 13.43
CA ALA A 108 5.74 9.48 12.69
C ALA A 108 5.55 8.72 11.37
N LYS A 109 6.16 9.26 10.31
CA LYS A 109 6.29 8.60 9.00
C LYS A 109 7.71 8.09 8.87
N GLN A 110 7.87 6.85 8.42
CA GLN A 110 9.15 6.21 8.26
C GLN A 110 9.19 5.44 6.95
N ASP A 111 10.19 5.72 6.11
CA ASP A 111 10.44 4.93 4.92
C ASP A 111 11.01 3.57 5.33
N MET A 112 10.64 2.53 4.58
CA MET A 112 11.08 1.17 4.86
C MET A 112 11.42 0.45 3.56
N PRO A 113 12.35 -0.54 3.60
CA PRO A 113 12.64 -1.33 2.43
C PRO A 113 11.51 -2.32 2.14
N VAL A 114 11.17 -2.49 0.85
CA VAL A 114 10.09 -3.37 0.37
C VAL A 114 10.27 -4.83 0.84
N TYR A 115 11.51 -5.29 1.04
CA TYR A 115 11.76 -6.67 1.50
C TYR A 115 11.15 -6.98 2.88
N LEU A 116 10.91 -5.98 3.73
CA LEU A 116 10.27 -6.20 5.04
C LEU A 116 8.84 -6.72 4.90
N LEU A 117 8.14 -6.36 3.82
CA LEU A 117 6.81 -6.91 3.52
C LEU A 117 6.86 -8.43 3.35
N ARG A 118 7.97 -8.99 2.85
CA ARG A 118 8.13 -10.46 2.71
C ARG A 118 8.13 -11.15 4.06
N GLY A 119 8.85 -10.59 5.04
CA GLY A 119 8.88 -11.12 6.40
C GLY A 119 7.51 -11.09 7.08
N TRP A 120 6.70 -10.07 6.80
CA TRP A 120 5.33 -9.97 7.33
C TRP A 120 4.31 -10.82 6.57
N SER A 121 4.56 -11.19 5.31
CA SER A 121 3.61 -11.91 4.45
C SER A 121 3.39 -13.38 4.82
N THR A 122 4.30 -13.96 5.59
CA THR A 122 4.15 -15.27 6.23
C THR A 122 3.41 -15.10 7.56
N PRO A 123 2.28 -15.81 7.77
CA PRO A 123 1.70 -15.89 9.09
C PRO A 123 2.76 -16.44 10.05
N GLY A 124 3.09 -15.68 11.09
CA GLY A 124 3.87 -16.22 12.19
C GLY A 124 3.04 -17.33 12.85
N GLU A 125 3.60 -18.53 12.87
CA GLU A 125 3.20 -19.60 13.78
C GLU A 125 3.42 -19.06 15.20
N VAL A 126 2.39 -18.46 15.80
CA VAL A 126 2.43 -18.15 17.23
C VAL A 126 2.26 -19.48 17.92
N ALA A 127 3.38 -20.10 18.29
CA ALA A 127 3.43 -21.24 19.17
C ALA A 127 2.57 -20.92 20.41
N ALA A 128 1.44 -21.61 20.51
CA ALA A 128 0.64 -21.70 21.72
C ALA A 128 1.31 -22.63 22.73
#